data_AF-A0AAX4PBD4-F1
#
_entry.id   AF-A0AAX4PBD4-F1
#
_cell.length_a   1.000
_cell.length_b   1.000
_cell.length_c   1.000
_cell.angle_alpha   90.00
_cell.angle_beta   90.00
_cell.angle_gamma   90.00
#
_symmetry.space_group_name_H-M   'P 1'
#
loop_
_entity.id
_entity.type
_entity.pdbx_description
1 polymer ?
#
loop_
_entity_poly.entity_id
_entity_poly.type
_entity_poly.pdbx_seq_one_letter_code
_entity_poly.pdbx_strand_id
1 'polypeptide(L)'
;MPSEQEDPTEPSVEQDEWFLRMLEEELEDGDEEEGAVDLTGDGDQPKRDPPPGAPAPKLPAEAEGPSGEGGAPGQGPERLAGSTPTLDKVRGGAGGEQPGASRLGQTETVAGEVASTSAATSSKRVFKRPNRARKRKAVAEAGTPRPPSAAIPSLVMNDCPPVERAASVSDTCPPHPGFLRGLCIRCGELQPAEVAQGGGRDERQSTSLRYIHTDLEVNKEYVRELKHREASRLIAQKKLSLVFDLDHTLLNSSALKDITNADLPLLHEVVSREAKSKNQGPGCTSLFVLHHIQMWTKLRPFYRKLLEECSKLFDMHVYTMGERGYAMEMVRLLDPDKSFFGDHVVSKNDSTSNSVKDLDVLIGSEKSVLILDDSPKVWHRHRANVLEIERYHYFPSSLRHFGMKGKCLLERRNDESPDCGPLSSVLKILKAVHAEYFSRPDPEASDVREILKSKKRDVLIGCKLCFSRVIPKAEEKQERHPIWRLAEEFGAVCTRFLDGSVTHLVTTSEGTEKSITAAGMGIHVVRPDWVHASAYHFSRAAEERYGIRKEEKKMRTGEAEEAEDVEEGEIVSVDKVAAAAKAN
;
A
#
# COMPACT_ATOMS: atom_id res chain seq x y z
N MET A 1 54.67 10.89 -2.57
CA MET A 1 53.90 11.59 -1.53
C MET A 1 54.10 13.09 -1.72
N PRO A 2 53.06 13.92 -1.71
CA PRO A 2 51.66 13.66 -1.35
C PRO A 2 50.67 13.92 -2.53
N SER A 3 49.64 13.07 -2.71
CA SER A 3 48.22 13.29 -2.36
C SER A 3 47.42 14.10 -3.40
N GLU A 4 46.69 13.39 -4.28
CA GLU A 4 45.55 13.96 -5.00
C GLU A 4 44.28 13.28 -4.48
N GLN A 5 43.35 14.11 -4.01
CA GLN A 5 42.01 13.74 -3.58
C GLN A 5 41.16 13.51 -4.83
N GLU A 6 40.50 12.35 -4.93
CA GLU A 6 39.44 12.14 -5.91
C GLU A 6 38.12 12.67 -5.34
N ASP A 7 37.47 13.50 -6.16
CA ASP A 7 36.18 14.19 -5.96
C ASP A 7 35.01 13.18 -5.90
N PRO A 8 34.04 13.31 -4.97
CA PRO A 8 32.87 12.44 -4.97
C PRO A 8 31.91 12.89 -6.09
N THR A 9 31.67 12.00 -7.04
CA THR A 9 30.81 12.23 -8.20
C THR A 9 29.35 12.41 -7.78
N GLU A 10 28.75 13.52 -8.20
CA GLU A 10 27.38 13.95 -7.90
C GLU A 10 26.31 12.99 -8.49
N PRO A 11 25.20 12.70 -7.77
CA PRO A 11 24.05 12.01 -8.35
C PRO A 11 23.22 12.97 -9.22
N SER A 12 22.86 12.55 -10.43
CA SER A 12 22.18 13.38 -11.45
C SER A 12 20.68 13.60 -11.17
N VAL A 13 20.26 14.85 -11.38
CA VAL A 13 18.98 15.50 -11.01
C VAL A 13 17.81 15.20 -11.98
N GLU A 14 17.92 14.21 -12.85
CA GLU A 14 16.84 13.82 -13.77
C GLU A 14 15.74 12.95 -13.12
N GLN A 15 15.87 12.67 -11.82
CA GLN A 15 14.98 11.78 -11.08
C GLN A 15 13.60 12.38 -10.80
N ASP A 16 13.46 13.71 -10.78
CA ASP A 16 12.37 14.38 -10.05
C ASP A 16 11.25 15.00 -10.91
N GLU A 17 11.48 15.41 -12.17
CA GLU A 17 10.49 16.12 -13.03
C GLU A 17 9.20 15.34 -13.38
N TRP A 18 9.18 14.03 -13.14
CA TRP A 18 8.13 13.10 -13.59
C TRP A 18 6.93 13.04 -12.63
N PHE A 19 7.13 13.32 -11.35
CA PHE A 19 6.16 13.10 -10.28
C PHE A 19 4.96 14.06 -10.35
N LEU A 20 5.17 15.28 -10.85
CA LEU A 20 4.15 16.33 -10.82
C LEU A 20 2.92 16.10 -11.71
N ARG A 21 3.08 15.33 -12.78
CA ARG A 21 1.96 15.04 -13.69
C ARG A 21 1.00 14.00 -13.11
N MET A 22 1.47 13.15 -12.19
CA MET A 22 0.64 12.14 -11.54
C MET A 22 -0.42 12.77 -10.62
N LEU A 23 -0.07 13.87 -9.94
CA LEU A 23 -1.02 14.58 -9.08
C LEU A 23 -2.06 15.39 -9.86
N GLU A 24 -1.75 15.82 -11.10
CA GLU A 24 -2.72 16.48 -11.98
C GLU A 24 -3.72 15.47 -12.60
N GLU A 25 -3.29 14.26 -12.95
CA GLU A 25 -4.20 13.20 -13.47
C GLU A 25 -5.07 12.58 -12.35
N GLU A 26 -4.58 12.45 -11.11
CA GLU A 26 -5.39 11.95 -9.97
C GLU A 26 -6.48 12.94 -9.49
N LEU A 27 -6.50 14.19 -9.99
CA LEU A 27 -7.53 15.20 -9.71
C LEU A 27 -8.73 15.11 -10.66
N GLU A 28 -8.61 14.45 -11.81
CA GLU A 28 -9.71 14.31 -12.78
C GLU A 28 -10.66 13.13 -12.43
N ASP A 29 -10.20 12.14 -11.66
CA ASP A 29 -10.99 10.95 -11.27
C ASP A 29 -11.75 11.13 -9.93
N GLY A 30 -11.74 12.33 -9.34
CA GLY A 30 -12.23 12.59 -7.98
C GLY A 30 -13.69 13.01 -7.83
N ASP A 31 -14.41 13.25 -8.93
CA ASP A 31 -15.79 13.76 -8.91
C ASP A 31 -16.75 12.84 -9.66
N GLU A 32 -17.02 11.63 -9.17
CA GLU A 32 -18.22 10.88 -9.55
C GLU A 32 -18.72 9.96 -8.42
N GLU A 33 -19.50 10.53 -7.48
CA GLU A 33 -20.55 9.79 -6.78
C GLU A 33 -21.71 10.75 -6.42
N GLU A 34 -22.84 10.64 -7.14
CA GLU A 34 -24.11 10.13 -6.60
C GLU A 34 -25.30 10.42 -7.55
N GLY A 35 -26.05 9.35 -7.86
CA GLY A 35 -27.52 9.41 -7.95
C GLY A 35 -28.16 9.51 -9.34
N ALA A 36 -28.59 8.36 -9.89
CA ALA A 36 -29.99 8.13 -10.25
C ALA A 36 -30.19 6.70 -10.82
N VAL A 37 -30.99 5.93 -10.10
CA VAL A 37 -31.69 4.74 -10.59
C VAL A 37 -32.75 5.17 -11.61
N ASP A 38 -32.74 4.59 -12.82
CA ASP A 38 -33.98 4.22 -13.49
C ASP A 38 -33.79 3.06 -14.49
N LEU A 39 -34.76 2.16 -14.49
CA LEU A 39 -34.87 0.98 -15.32
C LEU A 39 -35.64 1.36 -16.60
N THR A 40 -35.18 0.94 -17.79
CA THR A 40 -35.98 0.26 -18.84
C THR A 40 -35.26 0.23 -20.19
N GLY A 41 -35.34 -0.93 -20.85
CA GLY A 41 -35.71 -1.01 -22.28
C GLY A 41 -34.61 -0.99 -23.36
N ASP A 42 -34.27 -2.19 -23.83
CA ASP A 42 -34.24 -2.63 -25.25
C ASP A 42 -33.39 -1.91 -26.32
N GLY A 43 -32.75 -2.73 -27.17
CA GLY A 43 -32.63 -2.42 -28.60
C GLY A 43 -31.23 -2.22 -29.20
N ASP A 44 -30.65 -3.32 -29.68
CA ASP A 44 -29.96 -3.52 -30.98
C ASP A 44 -29.16 -2.39 -31.69
N GLN A 45 -27.92 -2.71 -32.07
CA GLN A 45 -27.04 -2.00 -33.04
C GLN A 45 -27.57 -2.11 -34.51
N PRO A 46 -26.96 -1.56 -35.61
CA PRO A 46 -25.62 -0.93 -35.79
C PRO A 46 -25.46 0.28 -36.76
N LYS A 47 -24.27 0.93 -36.66
CA LYS A 47 -23.36 1.52 -37.69
C LYS A 47 -23.89 2.41 -38.84
N ARG A 48 -23.30 3.62 -38.99
CA ARG A 48 -22.50 4.08 -40.16
C ARG A 48 -22.01 5.53 -40.04
N ASP A 49 -20.78 5.75 -40.50
CA ASP A 49 -20.00 7.00 -40.56
C ASP A 49 -20.36 7.93 -41.77
N PRO A 50 -19.87 9.20 -41.81
CA PRO A 50 -20.51 10.38 -42.43
C PRO A 50 -20.03 10.67 -43.87
N PRO A 51 -20.37 11.82 -44.51
CA PRO A 51 -19.45 13.00 -44.50
C PRO A 51 -20.17 14.38 -44.76
N PRO A 52 -19.56 15.48 -45.30
CA PRO A 52 -19.30 16.74 -44.57
C PRO A 52 -19.89 18.01 -45.24
N GLY A 53 -19.75 19.19 -44.61
CA GLY A 53 -19.99 20.48 -45.30
C GLY A 53 -20.02 21.73 -44.40
N ALA A 54 -18.94 22.52 -44.43
CA ALA A 54 -18.91 23.94 -44.04
C ALA A 54 -19.61 24.81 -45.14
N PRO A 55 -19.91 26.13 -45.00
CA PRO A 55 -19.28 27.13 -44.11
C PRO A 55 -20.20 28.19 -43.45
N ALA A 56 -19.62 28.99 -42.54
CA ALA A 56 -20.15 30.27 -42.02
C ALA A 56 -20.14 31.35 -43.12
N PRO A 57 -20.90 32.49 -43.05
CA PRO A 57 -20.50 33.62 -42.17
C PRO A 57 -21.62 34.62 -41.73
N LYS A 58 -21.21 35.58 -40.85
CA LYS A 58 -21.62 37.00 -40.72
C LYS A 58 -22.31 37.47 -39.42
N LEU A 59 -21.55 38.32 -38.70
CA LEU A 59 -21.91 39.46 -37.82
C LEU A 59 -22.86 40.47 -38.53
N PRO A 60 -23.61 41.39 -37.86
CA PRO A 60 -23.10 42.48 -36.99
C PRO A 60 -24.03 42.88 -35.79
N ALA A 61 -23.54 43.42 -34.66
CA ALA A 61 -23.24 44.81 -34.26
C ALA A 61 -24.22 45.39 -33.20
N GLU A 62 -23.61 45.94 -32.14
CA GLU A 62 -23.92 47.17 -31.38
C GLU A 62 -25.26 47.36 -30.63
N ALA A 63 -25.19 47.66 -29.32
CA ALA A 63 -25.45 49.01 -28.76
C ALA A 63 -25.44 49.03 -27.20
N GLU A 64 -24.55 49.89 -26.67
CA GLU A 64 -24.63 50.85 -25.54
C GLU A 64 -25.40 50.58 -24.22
N GLY A 65 -24.77 51.02 -23.11
CA GLY A 65 -25.31 51.12 -21.73
C GLY A 65 -26.27 52.31 -21.51
N PRO A 66 -26.38 52.97 -20.32
CA PRO A 66 -25.41 53.02 -19.21
C PRO A 66 -25.97 53.06 -17.74
N SER A 67 -25.02 52.96 -16.79
CA SER A 67 -24.80 53.74 -15.52
C SER A 67 -25.84 53.95 -14.39
N GLY A 68 -25.33 53.85 -13.14
CA GLY A 68 -25.69 54.69 -11.96
C GLY A 68 -25.83 53.90 -10.65
N GLU A 69 -24.77 53.67 -9.86
CA GLU A 69 -24.23 54.49 -8.74
C GLU A 69 -25.03 54.51 -7.40
N GLY A 70 -24.34 54.12 -6.31
CA GLY A 70 -24.23 54.96 -5.10
C GLY A 70 -24.87 54.47 -3.78
N GLY A 71 -24.04 54.31 -2.73
CA GLY A 71 -24.43 54.66 -1.35
C GLY A 71 -24.09 53.68 -0.21
N ALA A 72 -23.04 53.98 0.56
CA ALA A 72 -22.84 53.59 1.97
C ALA A 72 -23.12 54.83 2.87
N PRO A 73 -22.82 54.91 4.20
CA PRO A 73 -22.49 53.91 5.24
C PRO A 73 -23.23 54.14 6.60
N GLY A 74 -22.95 53.34 7.66
CA GLY A 74 -22.96 53.86 9.05
C GLY A 74 -23.32 52.94 10.24
N GLN A 75 -22.34 52.78 11.16
CA GLN A 75 -22.40 52.74 12.64
C GLN A 75 -22.77 51.43 13.40
N GLY A 76 -21.90 51.04 14.37
CA GLY A 76 -22.13 50.01 15.42
C GLY A 76 -22.72 50.61 16.71
N PRO A 77 -22.41 50.14 17.95
CA PRO A 77 -21.85 48.87 18.46
C PRO A 77 -22.66 48.28 19.67
N GLU A 78 -22.04 47.42 20.50
CA GLU A 78 -22.44 46.93 21.87
C GLU A 78 -23.41 45.72 21.95
N ARG A 79 -23.43 44.83 22.96
CA ARG A 79 -22.60 44.38 24.11
C ARG A 79 -23.35 43.17 24.73
N LEU A 80 -22.56 42.26 25.34
CA LEU A 80 -22.82 41.49 26.60
C LEU A 80 -23.98 40.49 26.79
N ALA A 81 -23.56 39.42 27.49
CA ALA A 81 -24.28 38.52 28.41
C ALA A 81 -25.29 37.55 27.78
N GLY A 82 -25.19 36.23 27.96
CA GLY A 82 -24.84 35.51 29.17
C GLY A 82 -26.13 35.02 29.81
N SER A 83 -26.30 33.70 29.94
CA SER A 83 -27.01 32.98 31.03
C SER A 83 -27.50 31.60 30.56
N THR A 84 -26.87 30.56 31.09
CA THR A 84 -27.50 29.28 31.46
C THR A 84 -28.67 29.52 32.42
N PRO A 85 -29.66 28.61 32.57
CA PRO A 85 -29.55 27.60 33.65
C PRO A 85 -30.27 26.26 33.32
N THR A 86 -29.63 25.09 33.52
CA THR A 86 -29.73 24.15 34.67
C THR A 86 -30.99 23.26 34.80
N LEU A 87 -30.72 21.97 35.05
CA LEU A 87 -31.39 21.01 35.96
C LEU A 87 -32.81 20.54 35.58
N ASP A 88 -33.32 19.34 35.84
CA ASP A 88 -33.06 18.21 36.76
C ASP A 88 -33.70 16.95 36.09
N LYS A 89 -33.12 15.74 36.07
CA LYS A 89 -32.99 14.70 37.12
C LYS A 89 -34.24 13.82 37.33
N VAL A 90 -33.95 12.56 37.72
CA VAL A 90 -34.81 11.49 38.32
C VAL A 90 -35.35 10.49 37.29
N ARG A 91 -34.86 9.25 37.15
CA ARG A 91 -34.61 8.07 38.04
C ARG A 91 -35.75 7.05 37.96
N GLY A 92 -35.41 5.87 37.41
CA GLY A 92 -35.69 4.56 38.03
C GLY A 92 -36.98 3.83 37.65
N GLY A 93 -36.87 2.50 37.48
CA GLY A 93 -38.00 1.58 37.61
C GLY A 93 -37.88 0.31 36.76
N ALA A 94 -37.46 -0.79 37.39
CA ALA A 94 -37.55 -2.15 36.87
C ALA A 94 -38.97 -2.74 37.04
N GLY A 95 -39.31 -3.77 36.26
CA GLY A 95 -40.48 -4.62 36.49
C GLY A 95 -40.96 -5.30 35.21
N GLY A 96 -40.78 -6.62 35.12
CA GLY A 96 -41.32 -7.43 34.02
C GLY A 96 -42.77 -7.86 34.26
N GLU A 97 -43.40 -8.40 33.22
CA GLU A 97 -44.42 -9.47 33.28
C GLU A 97 -44.87 -9.84 31.84
N GLN A 98 -44.78 -11.12 31.51
CA GLN A 98 -45.68 -11.85 30.59
C GLN A 98 -46.89 -12.34 31.43
N PRO A 99 -48.09 -12.67 30.87
CA PRO A 99 -48.26 -13.71 29.85
C PRO A 99 -49.49 -13.58 28.92
N GLY A 100 -49.65 -14.51 27.96
CA GLY A 100 -50.90 -14.70 27.23
C GLY A 100 -50.83 -15.65 26.03
N ALA A 101 -51.10 -16.94 26.28
CA ALA A 101 -51.26 -17.98 25.26
C ALA A 101 -52.62 -17.92 24.55
N SER A 102 -52.71 -18.45 23.32
CA SER A 102 -53.88 -19.20 22.82
C SER A 102 -53.67 -19.87 21.44
N ARG A 103 -53.69 -21.22 21.48
CA ARG A 103 -54.48 -22.18 20.66
C ARG A 103 -54.35 -22.31 19.12
N LEU A 104 -53.98 -23.57 18.79
CA LEU A 104 -54.63 -24.56 17.90
C LEU A 104 -54.47 -24.45 16.37
N GLY A 105 -54.00 -25.57 15.81
CA GLY A 105 -54.12 -25.90 14.38
C GLY A 105 -53.25 -27.09 13.99
N GLN A 106 -53.61 -28.30 14.43
CA GLN A 106 -53.10 -29.55 13.87
C GLN A 106 -53.70 -29.80 12.48
N THR A 107 -52.87 -30.18 11.51
CA THR A 107 -53.24 -31.17 10.47
C THR A 107 -51.99 -31.94 10.06
N GLU A 108 -51.94 -33.22 10.41
CA GLU A 108 -51.16 -34.24 9.71
C GLU A 108 -51.77 -34.47 8.32
N THR A 109 -50.95 -34.78 7.31
CA THR A 109 -51.13 -35.99 6.48
C THR A 109 -50.03 -36.17 5.43
N VAL A 110 -49.38 -37.33 5.51
CA VAL A 110 -49.18 -38.34 4.45
C VAL A 110 -48.06 -38.15 3.42
N ALA A 111 -47.23 -39.20 3.41
CA ALA A 111 -46.17 -39.54 2.47
C ALA A 111 -46.66 -39.81 1.04
N GLY A 112 -45.76 -39.58 0.07
CA GLY A 112 -45.92 -40.02 -1.31
C GLY A 112 -44.57 -40.16 -2.00
N GLU A 113 -43.99 -41.36 -1.93
CA GLU A 113 -43.01 -41.84 -2.88
C GLU A 113 -43.62 -41.88 -4.28
N VAL A 114 -42.95 -41.31 -5.28
CA VAL A 114 -43.05 -41.75 -6.68
C VAL A 114 -41.67 -41.69 -7.33
N ALA A 115 -41.14 -42.86 -7.61
CA ALA A 115 -40.03 -43.07 -8.54
C ALA A 115 -40.53 -42.90 -9.98
N SER A 116 -39.77 -42.20 -10.82
CA SER A 116 -39.79 -42.47 -12.26
C SER A 116 -38.43 -42.21 -12.89
N THR A 117 -38.00 -43.24 -13.60
CA THR A 117 -36.78 -43.45 -14.38
C THR A 117 -36.78 -42.68 -15.70
N SER A 118 -35.61 -42.23 -16.15
CA SER A 118 -35.23 -42.33 -17.57
C SER A 118 -33.71 -42.32 -17.73
N ALA A 119 -33.19 -43.41 -18.31
CA ALA A 119 -31.81 -43.65 -18.63
C ALA A 119 -31.39 -42.97 -19.95
N ALA A 120 -30.13 -42.55 -20.06
CA ALA A 120 -29.40 -42.55 -21.31
C ALA A 120 -27.90 -42.77 -21.05
N THR A 121 -27.37 -43.71 -21.83
CA THR A 121 -26.05 -44.35 -21.84
C THR A 121 -24.92 -43.45 -22.37
N SER A 122 -23.66 -43.64 -21.90
CA SER A 122 -22.58 -44.24 -22.70
C SER A 122 -21.20 -44.29 -21.99
N SER A 123 -20.67 -45.51 -21.91
CA SER A 123 -19.27 -45.93 -22.13
C SER A 123 -18.11 -45.52 -21.21
N LYS A 124 -17.66 -46.55 -20.47
CA LYS A 124 -16.41 -46.70 -19.72
C LYS A 124 -15.17 -46.74 -20.63
N ARG A 125 -14.05 -46.16 -20.18
CA ARG A 125 -12.70 -46.75 -20.36
C ARG A 125 -11.87 -46.59 -19.08
N VAL A 126 -11.62 -47.72 -18.45
CA VAL A 126 -10.69 -47.92 -17.32
C VAL A 126 -9.36 -48.38 -17.90
N PHE A 127 -8.26 -47.67 -17.62
CA PHE A 127 -6.91 -48.16 -17.84
C PHE A 127 -6.17 -48.30 -16.51
N LYS A 128 -5.91 -49.55 -16.12
CA LYS A 128 -4.98 -49.93 -15.05
C LYS A 128 -3.55 -49.64 -15.49
N ARG A 129 -2.72 -49.09 -14.58
CA ARG A 129 -1.26 -49.26 -14.64
C ARG A 129 -0.66 -49.49 -13.23
N PRO A 130 0.49 -50.18 -13.15
CA PRO A 130 0.81 -51.04 -12.03
C PRO A 130 1.84 -50.45 -11.05
N ASN A 131 1.78 -50.98 -9.85
CA ASN A 131 2.68 -50.74 -8.73
C ASN A 131 4.07 -51.34 -9.01
N ARG A 132 5.15 -50.55 -8.92
CA ARG A 132 6.53 -51.07 -8.93
C ARG A 132 7.41 -50.27 -7.98
N ALA A 133 7.66 -50.88 -6.82
CA ALA A 133 8.65 -50.47 -5.85
C ALA A 133 10.06 -50.43 -6.48
N ARG A 134 10.81 -49.36 -6.22
CA ARG A 134 12.25 -49.28 -6.46
C ARG A 134 12.97 -48.87 -5.17
N LYS A 135 13.71 -49.83 -4.61
CA LYS A 135 14.77 -49.63 -3.61
C LYS A 135 15.76 -48.57 -4.13
N ARG A 136 16.08 -47.57 -3.31
CA ARG A 136 17.29 -46.76 -3.47
C ARG A 136 18.19 -46.92 -2.26
N LYS A 137 19.46 -47.08 -2.59
CA LYS A 137 20.63 -47.45 -1.79
C LYS A 137 21.12 -46.21 -1.04
N ALA A 138 21.32 -46.33 0.27
CA ALA A 138 21.91 -45.30 1.10
C ALA A 138 23.41 -45.14 0.77
N VAL A 139 23.86 -43.89 0.62
CA VAL A 139 25.26 -43.51 0.68
C VAL A 139 25.36 -42.53 1.84
N ALA A 140 26.21 -42.88 2.81
CA ALA A 140 26.48 -42.08 4.00
C ALA A 140 27.62 -41.10 3.69
N GLU A 141 27.40 -39.81 3.94
CA GLU A 141 28.48 -38.84 4.11
C GLU A 141 28.31 -38.11 5.45
N ALA A 142 29.45 -37.90 6.10
CA ALA A 142 29.60 -37.52 7.49
C ALA A 142 29.21 -36.05 7.74
N GLY A 143 28.28 -35.83 8.67
CA GLY A 143 27.89 -34.49 9.13
C GLY A 143 28.78 -33.99 10.26
N THR A 144 29.27 -32.76 10.14
CA THR A 144 29.75 -31.93 11.25
C THR A 144 28.56 -31.37 12.05
N PRO A 145 28.69 -31.16 13.38
CA PRO A 145 27.55 -30.80 14.22
C PRO A 145 27.15 -29.33 14.03
N ARG A 146 25.89 -29.12 13.61
CA ARG A 146 25.23 -27.80 13.56
C ARG A 146 24.76 -27.42 14.97
N PRO A 147 24.98 -26.18 15.45
CA PRO A 147 24.44 -25.72 16.73
C PRO A 147 22.91 -25.65 16.67
N PRO A 148 22.20 -25.86 17.80
CA PRO A 148 20.74 -25.93 17.81
C PRO A 148 20.16 -24.59 17.38
N SER A 149 19.39 -24.63 16.29
CA SER A 149 18.50 -23.56 15.86
C SER A 149 17.52 -23.27 17.00
N ALA A 150 17.49 -22.02 17.46
CA ALA A 150 16.51 -21.55 18.43
C ALA A 150 15.11 -21.79 17.85
N ALA A 151 14.34 -22.64 18.51
CA ALA A 151 12.98 -22.96 18.13
C ALA A 151 12.09 -21.71 18.21
N ILE A 152 11.28 -21.52 17.17
CA ILE A 152 10.23 -20.50 17.07
C ILE A 152 9.12 -20.83 18.09
N PRO A 153 8.56 -19.85 18.82
CA PRO A 153 7.29 -20.02 19.51
C PRO A 153 6.18 -20.10 18.46
N SER A 154 5.75 -21.33 18.20
CA SER A 154 4.52 -21.63 17.49
C SER A 154 3.36 -20.88 18.16
N LEU A 155 2.53 -20.16 17.39
CA LEU A 155 1.20 -19.70 17.83
C LEU A 155 0.21 -20.88 18.05
N VAL A 156 0.71 -22.10 18.22
CA VAL A 156 -0.01 -23.21 18.81
C VAL A 156 0.06 -23.05 20.32
N MET A 157 -1.10 -22.88 20.94
CA MET A 157 -1.32 -22.94 22.39
C MET A 157 -0.43 -23.99 23.06
N ASN A 158 0.67 -23.58 23.67
CA ASN A 158 1.51 -24.45 24.47
C ASN A 158 1.97 -23.69 25.71
N ASP A 159 1.07 -23.66 26.69
CA ASP A 159 1.39 -23.72 28.11
C ASP A 159 0.27 -24.52 28.78
N CYS A 160 0.39 -25.85 28.75
CA CYS A 160 -0.39 -26.73 29.61
C CYS A 160 0.56 -27.80 30.17
N PRO A 161 0.73 -27.93 31.50
CA PRO A 161 1.56 -28.98 32.08
C PRO A 161 0.96 -30.37 31.78
N PRO A 162 1.75 -31.46 31.84
CA PRO A 162 1.28 -32.77 31.40
C PRO A 162 0.21 -33.29 32.37
N VAL A 163 -1.02 -33.45 31.88
CA VAL A 163 -2.13 -34.05 32.63
C VAL A 163 -2.31 -35.50 32.17
N GLU A 164 -2.12 -36.43 33.09
CA GLU A 164 -2.50 -37.84 32.94
C GLU A 164 -4.01 -37.98 32.70
N ARG A 165 -4.38 -38.97 31.89
CA ARG A 165 -5.70 -39.09 31.24
C ARG A 165 -6.92 -39.16 32.17
N ALA A 166 -7.95 -38.45 31.69
CA ALA A 166 -9.38 -38.75 31.66
C ALA A 166 -10.21 -38.59 32.95
N ALA A 167 -10.83 -37.41 33.09
CA ALA A 167 -12.15 -37.22 33.71
C ALA A 167 -12.84 -35.95 33.16
N SER A 168 -14.11 -36.08 32.77
CA SER A 168 -15.15 -35.07 32.49
C SER A 168 -14.81 -33.82 31.64
N VAL A 169 -15.25 -33.82 30.37
CA VAL A 169 -15.47 -32.60 29.57
C VAL A 169 -16.69 -31.88 30.12
N SER A 170 -16.47 -30.91 31.00
CA SER A 170 -17.25 -29.67 31.03
C SER A 170 -16.48 -28.66 31.85
N ASP A 171 -16.13 -27.51 31.24
CA ASP A 171 -16.15 -26.22 31.91
C ASP A 171 -16.27 -25.10 30.85
N THR A 172 -17.51 -25.03 30.36
CA THR A 172 -18.20 -23.99 29.58
C THR A 172 -17.54 -23.42 28.32
N CYS A 173 -18.11 -23.78 27.18
CA CYS A 173 -17.77 -23.26 25.86
C CYS A 173 -18.76 -22.25 25.24
N PRO A 174 -19.74 -21.68 25.96
CA PRO A 174 -20.32 -20.39 25.55
C PRO A 174 -19.69 -19.20 26.30
N PRO A 175 -19.37 -18.07 25.62
CA PRO A 175 -19.41 -17.90 24.17
C PRO A 175 -18.26 -18.66 23.47
N HIS A 176 -18.54 -19.25 22.30
CA HIS A 176 -17.51 -19.96 21.52
C HIS A 176 -16.48 -18.96 20.97
N PRO A 177 -15.16 -19.21 21.13
CA PRO A 177 -14.12 -18.31 20.65
C PRO A 177 -13.98 -18.31 19.12
N GLY A 178 -14.34 -19.41 18.46
CA GLY A 178 -14.22 -19.56 17.01
C GLY A 178 -14.42 -21.01 16.56
N PHE A 179 -14.54 -21.19 15.26
CA PHE A 179 -14.79 -22.46 14.60
C PHE A 179 -13.77 -22.70 13.48
N LEU A 180 -13.33 -23.94 13.36
CA LEU A 180 -12.48 -24.43 12.28
C LEU A 180 -13.22 -25.57 11.61
N ARG A 181 -13.61 -25.42 10.34
CA ARG A 181 -14.42 -26.42 9.61
C ARG A 181 -15.72 -26.79 10.34
N GLY A 182 -16.35 -25.80 10.98
CA GLY A 182 -17.58 -25.99 11.74
C GLY A 182 -17.41 -26.65 13.11
N LEU A 183 -16.18 -26.87 13.60
CA LEU A 183 -15.90 -27.38 14.95
C LEU A 183 -15.29 -26.28 15.81
N CYS A 184 -15.80 -26.09 17.03
CA CYS A 184 -15.27 -25.09 17.94
C CYS A 184 -13.80 -25.39 18.28
N ILE A 185 -12.94 -24.39 18.14
CA ILE A 185 -11.49 -24.52 18.36
C ILE A 185 -11.10 -24.79 19.82
N ARG A 186 -12.04 -24.65 20.77
CA ARG A 186 -11.81 -24.87 22.21
C ARG A 186 -12.46 -26.15 22.72
N CYS A 187 -13.75 -26.37 22.45
CA CYS A 187 -14.50 -27.51 22.98
C CYS A 187 -14.84 -28.60 21.95
N GLY A 188 -14.60 -28.37 20.66
CA GLY A 188 -14.94 -29.33 19.60
C GLY A 188 -16.43 -29.46 19.29
N GLU A 189 -17.31 -28.68 19.91
CA GLU A 189 -18.74 -28.66 19.59
C GLU A 189 -18.99 -28.11 18.18
N LEU A 190 -20.02 -28.63 17.50
CA LEU A 190 -20.40 -28.22 16.16
C LEU A 190 -20.99 -26.81 16.15
N GLN A 191 -20.65 -26.02 15.13
CA GLN A 191 -21.21 -24.70 14.91
C GLN A 191 -22.73 -24.79 14.73
N PRO A 192 -23.52 -23.99 15.46
CA PRO A 192 -24.97 -23.97 15.30
C PRO A 192 -25.37 -23.65 13.85
N ALA A 193 -26.34 -24.39 13.31
CA ALA A 193 -26.77 -24.27 11.92
C ALA A 193 -27.30 -22.86 11.57
N GLU A 194 -27.84 -22.14 12.55
CA GLU A 194 -28.35 -20.76 12.46
C GLU A 194 -27.24 -19.74 12.15
N VAL A 195 -26.00 -20.01 12.57
CA VAL A 195 -24.83 -19.16 12.30
C VAL A 195 -24.18 -19.51 10.96
N ALA A 196 -24.34 -20.76 10.50
CA ALA A 196 -23.80 -21.25 9.23
C ALA A 196 -24.57 -20.72 7.99
N GLN A 197 -25.86 -20.39 8.14
CA GLN A 197 -26.71 -19.83 7.08
C GLN A 197 -26.89 -18.32 7.30
N GLY A 198 -25.89 -17.55 6.88
CA GLY A 198 -25.77 -16.12 7.17
C GLY A 198 -27.03 -15.28 6.89
N GLY A 199 -27.54 -14.63 7.94
CA GLY A 199 -28.22 -13.34 7.84
C GLY A 199 -27.28 -12.28 7.23
N GLY A 200 -27.85 -11.17 6.75
CA GLY A 200 -27.22 -10.17 5.89
C GLY A 200 -25.81 -9.67 6.29
N ARG A 201 -25.15 -9.01 5.33
CA ARG A 201 -23.72 -8.65 5.35
C ARG A 201 -23.23 -7.83 6.56
N ASP A 202 -24.10 -7.26 7.39
CA ASP A 202 -23.71 -6.26 8.41
C ASP A 202 -23.60 -6.77 9.87
N GLU A 203 -24.07 -7.98 10.21
CA GLU A 203 -24.10 -8.46 11.61
C GLU A 203 -23.37 -9.80 11.85
N ARG A 204 -22.37 -10.15 11.03
CA ARG A 204 -21.54 -11.32 11.35
C ARG A 204 -20.73 -11.05 12.63
N GLN A 205 -20.98 -11.84 13.68
CA GLN A 205 -20.22 -11.80 14.94
C GLN A 205 -18.84 -12.46 14.85
N SER A 206 -18.48 -13.01 13.68
CA SER A 206 -17.19 -13.66 13.42
C SER A 206 -16.33 -12.88 12.41
N THR A 207 -15.02 -13.05 12.54
CA THR A 207 -13.97 -12.61 11.61
C THR A 207 -13.31 -13.84 11.02
N SER A 208 -13.15 -13.88 9.70
CA SER A 208 -12.46 -14.98 9.02
C SER A 208 -10.96 -14.71 8.99
N LEU A 209 -10.16 -15.56 9.62
CA LEU A 209 -8.69 -15.43 9.68
C LEU A 209 -8.03 -16.36 8.66
N ARG A 210 -8.36 -16.16 7.39
CA ARG A 210 -8.02 -17.08 6.27
C ARG A 210 -6.53 -17.23 6.03
N TYR A 211 -5.76 -16.20 6.36
CA TYR A 211 -4.31 -16.22 6.23
C TYR A 211 -3.67 -17.29 7.12
N ILE A 212 -4.22 -17.52 8.33
CA ILE A 212 -3.85 -18.62 9.24
C ILE A 212 -4.40 -19.95 8.71
N HIS A 213 -5.71 -20.00 8.45
CA HIS A 213 -6.35 -21.18 7.87
C HIS A 213 -7.67 -20.81 7.17
N THR A 214 -7.91 -21.36 5.97
CA THR A 214 -9.04 -20.99 5.09
C THR A 214 -10.41 -21.07 5.77
N ASP A 215 -10.61 -22.09 6.60
CA ASP A 215 -11.90 -22.39 7.25
C ASP A 215 -11.96 -21.88 8.70
N LEU A 216 -11.06 -20.98 9.11
CA LEU A 216 -11.01 -20.44 10.47
C LEU A 216 -11.87 -19.19 10.58
N GLU A 217 -12.89 -19.26 11.43
CA GLU A 217 -13.71 -18.14 11.84
C GLU A 217 -13.57 -17.93 13.35
N VAL A 218 -13.38 -16.69 13.77
CA VAL A 218 -13.14 -16.34 15.17
C VAL A 218 -14.13 -15.28 15.60
N ASN A 219 -14.73 -15.43 16.77
CA ASN A 219 -15.64 -14.42 17.32
C ASN A 219 -14.92 -13.08 17.47
N LYS A 220 -15.56 -11.98 17.04
CA LYS A 220 -15.02 -10.61 17.12
C LYS A 220 -14.59 -10.21 18.53
N GLU A 221 -15.30 -10.61 19.57
CA GLU A 221 -14.90 -10.35 20.97
C GLU A 221 -13.59 -11.07 21.30
N TYR A 222 -13.49 -12.34 20.93
CA TYR A 222 -12.27 -13.12 21.12
C TYR A 222 -11.11 -12.58 20.27
N VAL A 223 -11.36 -12.11 19.04
CA VAL A 223 -10.34 -11.41 18.23
C VAL A 223 -9.81 -10.16 18.95
N ARG A 224 -10.68 -9.37 19.60
CA ARG A 224 -10.23 -8.20 20.40
C ARG A 224 -9.33 -8.62 21.55
N GLU A 225 -9.71 -9.68 22.28
CA GLU A 225 -8.89 -10.26 23.35
C GLU A 225 -7.54 -10.75 22.82
N LEU A 226 -7.53 -11.47 21.70
CA LEU A 226 -6.31 -11.94 21.03
C LEU A 226 -5.40 -10.77 20.63
N LYS A 227 -5.96 -9.72 20.02
CA LYS A 227 -5.22 -8.51 19.63
C LYS A 227 -4.59 -7.83 20.84
N HIS A 228 -5.34 -7.70 21.94
CA HIS A 228 -4.83 -7.09 23.17
C HIS A 228 -3.69 -7.92 23.78
N ARG A 229 -3.90 -9.23 23.93
CA ARG A 229 -2.89 -10.16 24.47
C ARG A 229 -1.62 -10.16 23.63
N GLU A 230 -1.75 -10.17 22.31
CA GLU A 230 -0.62 -10.15 21.40
C GLU A 230 0.14 -8.81 21.47
N ALA A 231 -0.58 -7.69 21.55
CA ALA A 231 0.05 -6.39 21.75
C ALA A 231 0.85 -6.33 23.06
N SER A 232 0.27 -6.76 24.19
CA SER A 232 0.99 -6.83 25.48
C SER A 232 2.21 -7.76 25.42
N ARG A 233 2.09 -8.91 24.73
CA ARG A 233 3.22 -9.83 24.52
C ARG A 233 4.36 -9.17 23.74
N LEU A 234 4.06 -8.47 22.65
CA LEU A 234 5.05 -7.77 21.83
C LEU A 234 5.68 -6.61 22.59
N ILE A 235 4.88 -5.81 23.30
CA ILE A 235 5.36 -4.70 24.13
C ILE A 235 6.33 -5.21 25.22
N ALA A 236 6.02 -6.32 25.87
CA ALA A 236 6.92 -6.96 26.85
C ALA A 236 8.27 -7.38 26.23
N GLN A 237 8.28 -7.72 24.93
CA GLN A 237 9.50 -8.03 24.16
C GLN A 237 10.17 -6.79 23.57
N LYS A 238 9.67 -5.59 23.87
CA LYS A 238 10.07 -4.32 23.23
C LYS A 238 9.93 -4.35 21.70
N LYS A 239 8.86 -4.98 21.21
CA LYS A 239 8.51 -5.03 19.79
C LYS A 239 7.17 -4.37 19.51
N LEU A 240 7.04 -3.85 18.29
CA LEU A 240 5.78 -3.41 17.69
C LEU A 240 5.41 -4.33 16.51
N SER A 241 4.26 -4.14 15.88
CA SER A 241 3.93 -4.84 14.63
C SER A 241 4.23 -3.96 13.42
N LEU A 242 4.76 -4.54 12.35
CA LEU A 242 5.02 -3.85 11.08
C LEU A 242 4.45 -4.65 9.91
N VAL A 243 3.54 -4.03 9.16
CA VAL A 243 2.92 -4.60 7.96
C VAL A 243 3.61 -4.03 6.73
N PHE A 244 4.05 -4.89 5.83
CA PHE A 244 4.65 -4.54 4.56
C PHE A 244 3.69 -4.84 3.41
N ASP A 245 3.52 -3.87 2.52
CA ASP A 245 3.11 -4.17 1.15
C ASP A 245 4.29 -4.73 0.32
N LEU A 246 3.98 -5.31 -0.85
CA LEU A 246 4.97 -5.88 -1.76
C LEU A 246 5.23 -5.00 -2.98
N ASP A 247 4.23 -4.87 -3.86
CA ASP A 247 4.35 -4.26 -5.18
C ASP A 247 4.55 -2.75 -5.07
N HIS A 248 5.58 -2.21 -5.73
CA HIS A 248 6.00 -0.82 -5.61
C HIS A 248 6.50 -0.40 -4.22
N THR A 249 6.42 -1.28 -3.22
CA THR A 249 6.93 -1.05 -1.87
C THR A 249 8.29 -1.72 -1.66
N LEU A 250 8.35 -3.06 -1.69
CA LEU A 250 9.58 -3.85 -1.50
C LEU A 250 10.15 -4.40 -2.81
N LEU A 251 9.36 -4.45 -3.87
CA LEU A 251 9.72 -5.00 -5.17
C LEU A 251 8.89 -4.38 -6.28
N ASN A 252 9.28 -4.64 -7.52
CA ASN A 252 8.48 -4.34 -8.69
C ASN A 252 8.49 -5.55 -9.63
N SER A 253 7.34 -5.86 -10.22
CA SER A 253 7.16 -7.01 -11.10
C SER A 253 6.58 -6.60 -12.45
N SER A 254 6.91 -7.36 -13.50
CA SER A 254 6.37 -7.18 -14.86
C SER A 254 6.11 -8.53 -15.49
N ALA A 255 4.99 -8.68 -16.22
CA ALA A 255 4.75 -9.91 -16.95
C ALA A 255 5.81 -10.09 -18.06
N LEU A 256 6.17 -11.34 -18.37
CA LEU A 256 7.15 -11.67 -19.42
C LEU A 256 6.77 -11.05 -20.78
N LYS A 257 5.46 -11.04 -21.09
CA LYS A 257 4.91 -10.48 -22.32
C LYS A 257 5.03 -8.95 -22.44
N ASP A 258 5.23 -8.25 -21.31
CA ASP A 258 5.30 -6.79 -21.27
C ASP A 258 6.74 -6.27 -21.38
N ILE A 259 7.72 -7.20 -21.41
CA ILE A 259 9.14 -6.93 -21.66
C ILE A 259 9.38 -6.92 -23.17
N THR A 260 9.94 -5.83 -23.66
CA THR A 260 10.22 -5.61 -25.08
C THR A 260 11.65 -6.02 -25.46
N ASN A 261 11.93 -6.11 -26.76
CA ASN A 261 13.30 -6.37 -27.23
C ASN A 261 14.29 -5.26 -26.83
N ALA A 262 13.82 -4.03 -26.60
CA ALA A 262 14.67 -2.94 -26.12
C ALA A 262 15.05 -3.09 -24.64
N ASP A 263 14.24 -3.80 -23.85
CA ASP A 263 14.48 -4.03 -22.42
C ASP A 263 15.49 -5.16 -22.18
N LEU A 264 15.55 -6.15 -23.06
CA LEU A 264 16.38 -7.36 -22.88
C LEU A 264 17.88 -7.06 -22.71
N PRO A 265 18.52 -6.18 -23.52
CA PRO A 265 19.91 -5.81 -23.32
C PRO A 265 20.15 -5.16 -21.95
N LEU A 266 19.21 -4.32 -21.49
CA LEU A 266 19.30 -3.65 -20.19
C LEU A 266 19.21 -4.65 -19.03
N LEU A 267 18.29 -5.61 -19.11
CA LEU A 267 18.16 -6.68 -18.12
C LEU A 267 19.41 -7.58 -18.11
N HIS A 268 19.96 -7.91 -19.28
CA HIS A 268 21.19 -8.69 -19.39
C HIS A 268 22.39 -7.97 -18.76
N GLU A 269 22.48 -6.65 -18.93
CA GLU A 269 23.52 -5.83 -18.28
C GLU A 269 23.43 -5.92 -16.76
N VAL A 270 22.22 -5.85 -16.19
CA VAL A 270 22.00 -5.96 -14.73
C VAL A 270 22.42 -7.34 -14.24
N VAL A 271 21.97 -8.42 -14.89
CA VAL A 271 22.35 -9.80 -14.52
C VAL A 271 23.87 -9.98 -14.61
N SER A 272 24.49 -9.48 -15.69
CA SER A 272 25.94 -9.56 -15.88
C SER A 272 26.72 -8.80 -14.80
N ARG A 273 26.21 -7.65 -14.37
CA ARG A 273 26.80 -6.83 -13.29
C ARG A 273 26.68 -7.52 -11.94
N GLU A 274 25.52 -8.11 -11.63
CA GLU A 274 25.31 -8.88 -10.40
C GLU A 274 26.19 -10.13 -10.36
N ALA A 275 26.32 -10.87 -11.46
CA ALA A 275 27.18 -12.06 -11.55
C ALA A 275 28.67 -11.76 -11.33
N LYS A 276 29.14 -10.57 -11.75
CA LYS A 276 30.53 -10.11 -11.57
C LYS A 276 30.81 -9.57 -10.17
N SER A 277 29.79 -9.34 -9.35
CA SER A 277 29.96 -8.83 -8.00
C SER A 277 30.74 -9.84 -7.14
N LYS A 278 31.82 -9.37 -6.50
CA LYS A 278 32.65 -10.20 -5.60
C LYS A 278 31.93 -10.59 -4.31
N ASN A 279 30.86 -9.87 -3.95
CA ASN A 279 29.97 -10.26 -2.87
C ASN A 279 28.92 -11.23 -3.42
N GLN A 280 29.17 -12.52 -3.28
CA GLN A 280 28.16 -13.56 -3.49
C GLN A 280 27.60 -13.97 -2.12
N GLY A 281 26.51 -13.33 -1.71
CA GLY A 281 25.79 -13.63 -0.49
C GLY A 281 24.28 -13.53 -0.69
N PRO A 282 23.46 -13.99 0.27
CA PRO A 282 22.02 -13.79 0.25
C PRO A 282 21.68 -12.30 0.10
N GLY A 283 20.85 -11.96 -0.90
CA GLY A 283 20.47 -10.58 -1.20
C GLY A 283 21.38 -9.82 -2.17
N CYS A 284 22.41 -10.47 -2.74
CA CYS A 284 23.23 -9.87 -3.79
C CYS A 284 22.58 -9.91 -5.18
N THR A 285 21.74 -10.92 -5.44
CA THR A 285 20.88 -10.99 -6.63
C THR A 285 19.59 -10.25 -6.35
N SER A 286 19.21 -9.33 -7.23
CA SER A 286 17.99 -8.54 -7.07
C SER A 286 17.01 -8.69 -8.24
N LEU A 287 17.44 -9.18 -9.39
CA LEU A 287 16.60 -9.38 -10.57
C LEU A 287 16.35 -10.87 -10.83
N PHE A 288 15.08 -11.26 -10.95
CA PHE A 288 14.64 -12.65 -11.06
C PHE A 288 13.66 -12.85 -12.23
N VAL A 289 13.71 -14.06 -12.82
CA VAL A 289 12.74 -14.53 -13.80
C VAL A 289 12.02 -15.76 -13.24
N LEU A 290 10.71 -15.64 -13.05
CA LEU A 290 9.84 -16.70 -12.54
C LEU A 290 9.00 -17.26 -13.69
N HIS A 291 9.56 -18.21 -14.44
CA HIS A 291 8.90 -18.78 -15.62
C HIS A 291 7.56 -19.47 -15.29
N HIS A 292 7.39 -20.09 -14.12
CA HIS A 292 6.15 -20.78 -13.76
C HIS A 292 4.97 -19.85 -13.55
N ILE A 293 5.22 -18.55 -13.29
CA ILE A 293 4.20 -17.50 -13.22
C ILE A 293 4.39 -16.42 -14.29
N GLN A 294 5.26 -16.67 -15.28
CA GLN A 294 5.54 -15.81 -16.43
C GLN A 294 5.84 -14.35 -16.03
N MET A 295 6.74 -14.16 -15.06
CA MET A 295 7.03 -12.84 -14.49
C MET A 295 8.52 -12.54 -14.34
N TRP A 296 8.89 -11.28 -14.58
CA TRP A 296 10.13 -10.68 -14.10
C TRP A 296 9.87 -9.95 -12.79
N THR A 297 10.78 -10.08 -11.83
CA THR A 297 10.67 -9.39 -10.54
C THR A 297 12.01 -8.80 -10.16
N LYS A 298 11.98 -7.52 -9.76
CA LYS A 298 13.12 -6.79 -9.22
C LYS A 298 12.85 -6.48 -7.75
N LEU A 299 13.75 -6.91 -6.86
CA LEU A 299 13.73 -6.54 -5.45
C LEU A 299 14.30 -5.13 -5.28
N ARG A 300 13.63 -4.32 -4.46
CA ARG A 300 14.02 -2.92 -4.24
C ARG A 300 15.34 -2.84 -3.48
N PRO A 301 16.30 -1.97 -3.88
CA PRO A 301 17.57 -1.81 -3.17
C PRO A 301 17.36 -1.59 -1.66
N PHE A 302 18.26 -2.14 -0.83
CA PHE A 302 18.22 -2.08 0.64
C PHE A 302 17.16 -2.95 1.35
N TYR A 303 16.27 -3.66 0.65
CA TYR A 303 15.21 -4.47 1.28
C TYR A 303 15.74 -5.41 2.37
N ARG A 304 16.83 -6.13 2.12
CA ARG A 304 17.36 -7.14 3.06
C ARG A 304 17.81 -6.51 4.38
N LYS A 305 18.59 -5.42 4.30
CA LYS A 305 19.06 -4.71 5.48
C LYS A 305 17.91 -4.07 6.26
N LEU A 306 16.89 -3.59 5.56
CA LEU A 306 15.64 -3.14 6.19
C LEU A 306 14.99 -4.28 6.98
N LEU A 307 14.75 -5.45 6.37
CA LEU A 307 14.12 -6.60 7.05
C LEU A 307 14.94 -7.11 8.23
N GLU A 308 16.27 -7.21 8.09
CA GLU A 308 17.17 -7.62 9.16
C GLU A 308 17.11 -6.68 10.37
N GLU A 309 17.12 -5.36 10.14
CA GLU A 309 17.03 -4.38 11.22
C GLU A 309 15.63 -4.30 11.81
N CYS A 310 14.59 -4.38 10.98
CA CYS A 310 13.20 -4.39 11.44
C CYS A 310 12.86 -5.64 12.24
N SER A 311 13.40 -6.81 11.91
CA SER A 311 13.15 -8.07 12.65
C SER A 311 13.53 -8.00 14.14
N LYS A 312 14.47 -7.11 14.50
CA LYS A 312 14.92 -6.87 15.87
C LYS A 312 13.90 -6.04 16.67
N LEU A 313 13.13 -5.20 16.00
CA LEU A 313 12.27 -4.17 16.59
C LEU A 313 10.78 -4.46 16.38
N PHE A 314 10.44 -5.29 15.39
CA PHE A 314 9.08 -5.53 14.96
C PHE A 314 8.79 -7.02 14.80
N ASP A 315 7.52 -7.36 15.00
CA ASP A 315 6.89 -8.56 14.45
C ASP A 315 6.35 -8.21 13.06
N MET A 316 6.79 -8.93 12.03
CA MET A 316 6.65 -8.50 10.63
C MET A 316 5.61 -9.34 9.89
N HIS A 317 4.77 -8.65 9.12
CA HIS A 317 3.67 -9.23 8.35
C HIS A 317 3.73 -8.72 6.91
N VAL A 318 3.33 -9.54 5.95
CA VAL A 318 3.07 -9.11 4.57
C VAL A 318 1.57 -8.97 4.38
N TYR A 319 1.13 -7.87 3.77
CA TYR A 319 -0.24 -7.69 3.31
C TYR A 319 -0.25 -7.07 1.90
N THR A 320 -0.53 -7.89 0.90
CA THR A 320 -0.59 -7.49 -0.51
C THR A 320 -2.00 -7.66 -1.10
N MET A 321 -2.32 -6.86 -2.11
CA MET A 321 -3.49 -7.05 -2.98
C MET A 321 -3.23 -8.06 -4.12
N GLY A 322 -2.06 -8.70 -4.15
CA GLY A 322 -1.77 -9.83 -5.03
C GLY A 322 -2.47 -11.12 -4.58
N GLU A 323 -2.68 -12.04 -5.53
CA GLU A 323 -3.22 -13.37 -5.24
C GLU A 323 -2.24 -14.21 -4.41
N ARG A 324 -2.76 -15.19 -3.66
CA ARG A 324 -1.94 -16.01 -2.74
C ARG A 324 -0.75 -16.68 -3.41
N GLY A 325 -0.93 -17.22 -4.62
CA GLY A 325 0.16 -17.86 -5.38
C GLY A 325 1.30 -16.89 -5.65
N TYR A 326 0.97 -15.68 -6.13
CA TYR A 326 1.93 -14.61 -6.36
C TYR A 326 2.64 -14.18 -5.07
N ALA A 327 1.87 -13.88 -4.01
CA ALA A 327 2.40 -13.41 -2.73
C ALA A 327 3.43 -14.40 -2.15
N MET A 328 3.13 -15.70 -2.20
CA MET A 328 4.04 -16.73 -1.71
C MET A 328 5.33 -16.82 -2.53
N GLU A 329 5.30 -16.63 -3.84
CA GLU A 329 6.52 -16.59 -4.67
C GLU A 329 7.37 -15.35 -4.34
N MET A 330 6.75 -14.18 -4.20
CA MET A 330 7.45 -12.95 -3.85
C MET A 330 8.11 -13.03 -2.46
N VAL A 331 7.39 -13.55 -1.47
CA VAL A 331 7.93 -13.76 -0.11
C VAL A 331 9.08 -14.77 -0.14
N ARG A 332 9.04 -15.80 -0.99
CA ARG A 332 10.20 -16.73 -1.14
C ARG A 332 11.43 -16.06 -1.71
N LEU A 333 11.29 -15.03 -2.56
CA LEU A 333 12.44 -14.25 -3.03
C LEU A 333 13.01 -13.34 -1.93
N LEU A 334 12.13 -12.70 -1.15
CA LEU A 334 12.52 -11.79 -0.07
C LEU A 334 13.08 -12.50 1.17
N ASP A 335 12.43 -13.61 1.57
CA ASP A 335 12.65 -14.36 2.80
C ASP A 335 12.69 -15.88 2.55
N PRO A 336 13.75 -16.40 1.88
CA PRO A 336 13.81 -17.81 1.49
C PRO A 336 13.80 -18.80 2.65
N ASP A 337 14.32 -18.41 3.82
CA ASP A 337 14.42 -19.24 5.02
C ASP A 337 13.27 -19.00 6.02
N LYS A 338 12.32 -18.13 5.67
CA LYS A 338 11.18 -17.73 6.50
C LYS A 338 11.58 -17.11 7.84
N SER A 339 12.75 -16.48 7.91
CA SER A 339 13.27 -15.89 9.14
C SER A 339 12.63 -14.55 9.49
N PHE A 340 12.02 -13.87 8.51
CA PHE A 340 11.42 -12.55 8.67
C PHE A 340 9.91 -12.59 8.84
N PHE A 341 9.20 -13.25 7.92
CA PHE A 341 7.73 -13.24 7.87
C PHE A 341 7.11 -14.54 8.36
N GLY A 342 7.85 -15.65 8.39
CA GLY A 342 7.28 -16.95 8.76
C GLY A 342 6.10 -17.33 7.86
N ASP A 343 4.92 -17.43 8.46
CA ASP A 343 3.64 -17.67 7.76
C ASP A 343 2.69 -16.45 7.83
N HIS A 344 3.19 -15.28 8.24
CA HIS A 344 2.44 -14.02 8.39
C HIS A 344 2.25 -13.31 7.04
N VAL A 345 1.55 -13.97 6.10
CA VAL A 345 1.30 -13.45 4.74
C VAL A 345 -0.19 -13.38 4.47
N VAL A 346 -0.71 -12.16 4.33
CA VAL A 346 -2.08 -11.85 3.94
C VAL A 346 -2.10 -11.49 2.46
N SER A 347 -2.80 -12.29 1.66
CA SER A 347 -3.05 -12.02 0.24
C SER A 347 -4.44 -11.43 0.01
N LYS A 348 -4.73 -11.02 -1.23
CA LYS A 348 -6.08 -10.60 -1.63
C LYS A 348 -7.16 -11.64 -1.30
N ASN A 349 -6.83 -12.93 -1.39
CA ASN A 349 -7.75 -14.03 -1.09
C ASN A 349 -8.12 -14.12 0.40
N ASP A 350 -7.28 -13.56 1.27
CA ASP A 350 -7.42 -13.59 2.71
C ASP A 350 -8.07 -12.31 3.28
N SER A 351 -8.09 -11.24 2.48
CA SER A 351 -8.67 -9.94 2.81
C SER A 351 -10.21 -10.00 2.91
N THR A 352 -10.79 -9.14 3.75
CA THR A 352 -12.25 -8.95 3.83
C THR A 352 -12.82 -8.15 2.66
N SER A 353 -11.97 -7.41 1.94
CA SER A 353 -12.30 -6.67 0.73
C SER A 353 -11.33 -6.94 -0.42
N ASN A 354 -11.84 -6.88 -1.65
CA ASN A 354 -11.07 -7.05 -2.87
C ASN A 354 -10.38 -5.75 -3.36
N SER A 355 -10.69 -4.60 -2.76
CA SER A 355 -10.20 -3.29 -3.19
C SER A 355 -9.54 -2.46 -2.07
N VAL A 356 -9.75 -2.83 -0.80
CA VAL A 356 -9.15 -2.14 0.35
C VAL A 356 -8.54 -3.13 1.34
N LYS A 357 -7.57 -2.66 2.12
CA LYS A 357 -6.93 -3.39 3.21
C LYS A 357 -7.47 -2.89 4.56
N ASP A 358 -7.58 -3.80 5.52
CA ASP A 358 -7.97 -3.47 6.89
C ASP A 358 -7.17 -4.32 7.88
N LEU A 359 -6.86 -3.77 9.05
CA LEU A 359 -6.20 -4.50 10.13
C LEU A 359 -7.15 -5.49 10.82
N ASP A 360 -8.42 -5.59 10.41
CA ASP A 360 -9.42 -6.53 10.91
C ASP A 360 -8.98 -8.01 10.84
N VAL A 361 -8.26 -8.41 9.79
CA VAL A 361 -7.74 -9.76 9.61
C VAL A 361 -6.43 -10.02 10.35
N LEU A 362 -5.72 -8.99 10.80
CA LEU A 362 -4.43 -9.14 11.50
C LEU A 362 -4.63 -9.16 13.02
N ILE A 363 -3.93 -10.07 13.71
CA ILE A 363 -3.85 -10.09 15.18
C ILE A 363 -2.84 -9.03 15.64
N GLY A 364 -3.22 -7.76 15.51
CA GLY A 364 -2.47 -6.60 15.99
C GLY A 364 -3.39 -5.49 16.48
N SER A 365 -2.91 -4.75 17.49
CA SER A 365 -3.58 -3.54 17.98
C SER A 365 -3.20 -2.34 17.11
N GLU A 366 -4.18 -1.57 16.66
CA GLU A 366 -3.94 -0.35 15.85
C GLU A 366 -3.01 0.65 16.54
N LYS A 367 -2.94 0.64 17.87
CA LYS A 367 -2.06 1.52 18.65
C LYS A 367 -0.58 1.11 18.60
N SER A 368 -0.29 -0.09 18.12
CA SER A 368 1.05 -0.68 18.10
C SER A 368 1.44 -1.26 16.73
N VAL A 369 0.70 -0.94 15.68
CA VAL A 369 0.94 -1.41 14.31
C VAL A 369 1.35 -0.23 13.42
N LEU A 370 2.46 -0.37 12.71
CA LEU A 370 2.86 0.51 11.60
C LEU A 370 2.67 -0.22 10.27
N ILE A 371 2.41 0.54 9.21
CA ILE A 371 2.17 0.02 7.86
C ILE A 371 3.12 0.72 6.89
N LEU A 372 3.89 -0.05 6.12
CA LEU A 372 4.72 0.45 5.03
C LEU A 372 4.05 0.07 3.71
N ASP A 373 3.56 1.07 2.98
CA ASP A 373 2.74 0.88 1.77
C ASP A 373 2.85 2.14 0.89
N ASP A 374 2.95 1.98 -0.42
CA ASP A 374 2.99 3.09 -1.38
C ASP A 374 1.61 3.69 -1.68
N SER A 375 0.54 3.02 -1.25
CA SER A 375 -0.84 3.35 -1.60
C SER A 375 -1.72 3.58 -0.36
N PRO A 376 -1.57 4.71 0.37
CA PRO A 376 -2.38 4.99 1.57
C PRO A 376 -3.89 4.93 1.34
N LYS A 377 -4.34 5.14 0.10
CA LYS A 377 -5.75 5.07 -0.31
C LYS A 377 -6.40 3.71 -0.05
N VAL A 378 -5.64 2.61 -0.09
CA VAL A 378 -6.20 1.28 0.21
C VAL A 378 -6.43 1.06 1.71
N TRP A 379 -5.89 1.93 2.58
CA TRP A 379 -5.99 1.88 4.04
C TRP A 379 -6.94 2.95 4.61
N HIS A 380 -8.13 3.11 4.05
CA HIS A 380 -9.10 4.16 4.41
C HIS A 380 -9.33 4.36 5.92
N ARG A 381 -9.43 3.28 6.71
CA ARG A 381 -9.62 3.33 8.18
C ARG A 381 -8.33 3.47 8.98
N HIS A 382 -7.20 3.12 8.39
CA HIS A 382 -5.90 3.01 9.08
C HIS A 382 -4.82 3.91 8.47
N ARG A 383 -5.21 4.95 7.71
CA ARG A 383 -4.28 5.89 7.05
C ARG A 383 -3.29 6.52 8.04
N ALA A 384 -3.71 6.74 9.29
CA ALA A 384 -2.84 7.28 10.34
C ALA A 384 -1.69 6.33 10.77
N ASN A 385 -1.79 5.03 10.46
CA ASN A 385 -0.75 4.04 10.69
C ASN A 385 0.22 3.91 9.50
N VAL A 386 -0.11 4.52 8.36
CA VAL A 386 0.65 4.37 7.11
C VAL A 386 1.84 5.31 7.07
N LEU A 387 3.00 4.70 6.91
CA LEU A 387 4.23 5.32 6.44
C LEU A 387 4.26 5.15 4.93
N GLU A 388 3.82 6.20 4.24
CA GLU A 388 3.81 6.22 2.78
C GLU A 388 5.26 6.25 2.26
N ILE A 389 5.55 5.35 1.33
CA ILE A 389 6.84 5.30 0.63
C ILE A 389 6.63 5.60 -0.85
N GLU A 390 7.62 6.23 -1.47
CA GLU A 390 7.62 6.44 -2.90
C GLU A 390 7.53 5.09 -3.66
N ARG A 391 6.72 5.07 -4.72
CA ARG A 391 6.53 3.88 -5.57
C ARG A 391 7.81 3.49 -6.30
N TYR A 392 8.15 2.21 -6.22
CA TYR A 392 9.27 1.63 -6.96
C TYR A 392 8.86 1.26 -8.39
N HIS A 393 9.24 2.10 -9.35
CA HIS A 393 8.97 1.91 -10.79
C HIS A 393 10.21 1.44 -11.54
N TYR A 394 10.55 0.17 -11.38
CA TYR A 394 11.73 -0.39 -12.04
C TYR A 394 11.49 -0.72 -13.51
N PHE A 395 10.39 -1.40 -13.82
CA PHE A 395 10.06 -1.84 -15.17
C PHE A 395 9.22 -0.79 -15.93
N PRO A 396 9.35 -0.69 -17.26
CA PRO A 396 8.56 0.24 -18.08
C PRO A 396 7.05 -0.02 -18.01
N SER A 397 6.65 -1.29 -17.87
CA SER A 397 5.25 -1.71 -17.75
C SER A 397 4.55 -1.07 -16.54
N SER A 398 5.30 -0.84 -15.47
CA SER A 398 4.79 -0.17 -14.28
C SER A 398 4.40 1.27 -14.59
N LEU A 399 5.26 2.05 -15.25
CA LEU A 399 4.90 3.43 -15.61
C LEU A 399 3.64 3.48 -16.49
N ARG A 400 3.55 2.57 -17.48
CA ARG A 400 2.38 2.48 -18.36
C ARG A 400 1.09 2.16 -17.59
N HIS A 401 1.16 1.28 -16.60
CA HIS A 401 0.00 0.90 -15.78
C HIS A 401 -0.58 2.10 -15.02
N PHE A 402 0.29 3.00 -14.56
CA PHE A 402 -0.09 4.21 -13.83
C PHE A 402 -0.23 5.45 -14.75
N GLY A 403 -0.24 5.28 -16.08
CA GLY A 403 -0.34 6.41 -17.02
C GLY A 403 0.86 7.36 -17.06
N MET A 404 1.97 6.99 -16.42
CA MET A 404 3.05 7.93 -16.11
C MET A 404 4.03 8.10 -17.28
N LYS A 405 4.41 9.35 -17.56
CA LYS A 405 5.30 9.73 -18.68
C LYS A 405 6.74 9.92 -18.22
N GLY A 406 7.68 9.09 -18.63
CA GLY A 406 9.08 9.26 -18.28
C GLY A 406 9.88 7.99 -18.57
N LYS A 407 11.10 7.93 -18.05
CA LYS A 407 11.93 6.73 -18.07
C LYS A 407 11.86 6.03 -16.71
N CYS A 408 11.64 4.72 -16.70
CA CYS A 408 11.72 3.90 -15.50
C CYS A 408 13.18 3.70 -15.05
N LEU A 409 13.40 3.10 -13.88
CA LEU A 409 14.76 2.90 -13.34
C LEU A 409 15.62 2.00 -14.23
N LEU A 410 15.02 0.99 -14.89
CA LEU A 410 15.72 0.13 -15.85
C LEU A 410 16.24 0.94 -17.05
N GLU A 411 15.39 1.77 -17.66
CA GLU A 411 15.74 2.61 -18.82
C GLU A 411 16.76 3.70 -18.47
N ARG A 412 16.72 4.21 -17.23
CA ARG A 412 17.71 5.16 -16.69
C ARG A 412 19.06 4.52 -16.42
N ARG A 413 19.15 3.18 -16.36
CA ARG A 413 20.36 2.42 -15.95
C ARG A 413 20.91 2.86 -14.58
N ASN A 414 20.06 3.42 -13.74
CA ASN A 414 20.42 3.94 -12.43
C ASN A 414 19.28 3.62 -11.45
N ASP A 415 19.53 2.65 -10.56
CA ASP A 415 18.59 2.18 -9.55
C ASP A 415 18.70 3.02 -8.27
N GLU A 416 17.83 2.79 -7.29
CA GLU A 416 17.87 3.50 -6.02
C GLU A 416 19.16 3.21 -5.23
N SER A 417 19.68 4.23 -4.54
CA SER A 417 20.86 4.08 -3.67
C SER A 417 20.52 3.26 -2.41
N PRO A 418 21.30 2.23 -2.06
CA PRO A 418 21.10 1.51 -0.81
C PRO A 418 21.34 2.39 0.43
N ASP A 419 22.21 3.38 0.37
CA ASP A 419 22.62 4.14 1.56
C ASP A 419 21.69 5.34 1.85
N CYS A 420 21.17 5.97 0.79
CA CYS A 420 20.34 7.17 0.90
C CYS A 420 18.98 7.08 0.20
N GLY A 421 18.58 5.89 -0.28
CA GLY A 421 17.29 5.69 -0.93
C GLY A 421 16.07 5.67 0.00
N PRO A 422 14.87 5.48 -0.57
CA PRO A 422 13.61 5.47 0.16
C PRO A 422 13.59 4.46 1.33
N LEU A 423 13.93 3.19 1.11
CA LEU A 423 13.92 2.18 2.18
C LEU A 423 14.93 2.46 3.32
N SER A 424 16.07 3.09 3.02
CA SER A 424 17.02 3.54 4.05
C SER A 424 16.43 4.66 4.92
N SER A 425 15.69 5.57 4.29
CA SER A 425 14.99 6.67 4.97
C SER A 425 13.87 6.13 5.86
N VAL A 426 13.08 5.19 5.34
CA VAL A 426 12.04 4.46 6.10
C VAL A 426 12.61 3.76 7.33
N LEU A 427 13.76 3.08 7.22
CA LEU A 427 14.36 2.42 8.37
C LEU A 427 14.71 3.42 9.49
N LYS A 428 15.20 4.61 9.16
CA LYS A 428 15.55 5.65 10.15
C LYS A 428 14.31 6.10 10.92
N ILE A 429 13.21 6.38 10.23
CA ILE A 429 11.97 6.79 10.88
C ILE A 429 11.33 5.65 11.69
N LEU A 430 11.33 4.40 11.20
CA LEU A 430 10.84 3.24 11.95
C LEU A 430 11.59 3.07 13.28
N LYS A 431 12.92 3.20 13.25
CA LYS A 431 13.75 3.19 14.46
C LYS A 431 13.43 4.34 15.41
N ALA A 432 13.23 5.55 14.88
CA ALA A 432 12.89 6.73 15.68
C ALA A 432 11.52 6.60 16.36
N VAL A 433 10.50 6.10 15.64
CA VAL A 433 9.16 5.86 16.19
C VAL A 433 9.20 4.78 17.27
N HIS A 434 9.89 3.67 17.02
CA HIS A 434 10.07 2.59 18.00
C HIS A 434 10.76 3.10 19.28
N ALA A 435 11.89 3.83 19.12
CA ALA A 435 12.62 4.38 20.25
C ALA A 435 11.77 5.35 21.08
N GLU A 436 11.00 6.22 20.43
CA GLU A 436 10.10 7.13 21.15
C GLU A 436 8.97 6.37 21.87
N TYR A 437 8.34 5.38 21.21
CA TYR A 437 7.26 4.59 21.80
C TYR A 437 7.67 3.93 23.12
N PHE A 438 8.85 3.29 23.14
CA PHE A 438 9.36 2.62 24.35
C PHE A 438 10.07 3.57 25.33
N SER A 439 10.25 4.85 24.98
CA SER A 439 10.71 5.87 25.92
C SER A 439 9.57 6.45 26.77
N ARG A 440 8.31 6.29 26.33
CA ARG A 440 7.14 6.77 27.07
C ARG A 440 6.92 5.95 28.36
N PRO A 441 6.39 6.56 29.44
CA PRO A 441 6.23 5.87 30.73
C PRO A 441 5.31 4.65 30.69
N ASP A 442 4.27 4.71 29.86
CA ASP A 442 3.30 3.63 29.67
C ASP A 442 3.19 3.28 28.17
N PRO A 443 3.96 2.28 27.72
CA PRO A 443 3.88 1.80 26.34
C PRO A 443 2.50 1.22 25.99
N GLU A 444 1.80 0.56 26.91
CA GLU A 444 0.48 -0.05 26.60
C GLU A 444 -0.61 0.99 26.35
N ALA A 445 -0.53 2.15 27.03
CA ALA A 445 -1.40 3.28 26.76
C ALA A 445 -0.97 4.12 25.54
N SER A 446 0.26 3.95 25.04
CA SER A 446 0.82 4.75 23.95
C SER A 446 0.27 4.35 22.58
N ASP A 447 0.18 5.33 21.68
CA ASP A 447 -0.31 5.15 20.31
C ASP A 447 0.75 5.55 19.28
N VAL A 448 1.19 4.60 18.46
CA VAL A 448 2.20 4.83 17.40
C VAL A 448 1.77 5.89 16.39
N ARG A 449 0.45 6.09 16.19
CA ARG A 449 -0.09 7.08 15.24
C ARG A 449 0.22 8.51 15.68
N GLU A 450 0.17 8.77 16.97
CA GLU A 450 0.51 10.08 17.53
C GLU A 450 2.00 10.39 17.36
N ILE A 451 2.84 9.39 17.59
CA ILE A 451 4.29 9.50 17.43
C ILE A 451 4.62 9.74 15.96
N LEU A 452 4.08 8.91 15.05
CA LEU A 452 4.30 9.07 13.61
C LEU A 452 3.83 10.44 13.13
N LYS A 453 2.67 10.91 13.58
CA LYS A 453 2.18 12.26 13.28
C LYS A 453 3.15 13.35 13.76
N SER A 454 3.72 13.21 14.95
CA SER A 454 4.74 14.15 15.45
C SER A 454 5.97 14.14 14.56
N LYS A 455 6.49 12.95 14.22
CA LYS A 455 7.69 12.81 13.37
C LYS A 455 7.50 13.37 11.97
N LYS A 456 6.30 13.22 11.38
CA LYS A 456 5.96 13.86 10.10
C LYS A 456 6.06 15.38 10.22
N ARG A 457 5.45 15.97 11.27
CA ARG A 457 5.43 17.43 11.48
C ARG A 457 6.81 18.04 11.71
N ASP A 458 7.75 17.29 12.26
CA ASP A 458 9.11 17.78 12.52
C ASP A 458 9.90 18.07 11.23
N VAL A 459 9.46 17.52 10.07
CA VAL A 459 10.19 17.61 8.80
C VAL A 459 10.19 19.02 8.21
N LEU A 460 9.02 19.66 8.11
CA LEU A 460 8.86 21.00 7.51
C LEU A 460 8.47 22.06 8.54
N ILE A 461 8.71 21.80 9.83
CA ILE A 461 8.46 22.78 10.88
C ILE A 461 9.23 24.09 10.61
N GLY A 462 8.53 25.22 10.71
CA GLY A 462 9.10 26.54 10.41
C GLY A 462 9.09 26.92 8.92
N CYS A 463 8.64 26.04 8.03
CA CYS A 463 8.43 26.38 6.63
C CYS A 463 7.05 27.04 6.42
N LYS A 464 7.01 28.19 5.75
CA LYS A 464 5.77 28.80 5.25
C LYS A 464 5.78 28.78 3.73
N LEU A 465 4.85 28.05 3.13
CA LEU A 465 4.79 27.73 1.70
C LEU A 465 3.72 28.54 0.98
N CYS A 466 4.06 29.04 -0.22
CA CYS A 466 3.10 29.57 -1.17
C CYS A 466 3.22 28.80 -2.49
N PHE A 467 2.10 28.56 -3.18
CA PHE A 467 2.08 27.87 -4.47
C PHE A 467 1.84 28.82 -5.65
N SER A 468 2.47 28.54 -6.80
CA SER A 468 2.29 29.28 -8.06
C SER A 468 2.31 28.32 -9.25
N ARG A 469 1.24 28.28 -10.05
CA ARG A 469 1.09 27.36 -11.21
C ARG A 469 1.22 25.86 -10.89
N VAL A 470 1.05 25.49 -9.62
CA VAL A 470 0.96 24.09 -9.18
C VAL A 470 -0.47 23.70 -8.90
N ILE A 471 -1.25 24.63 -8.35
CA ILE A 471 -2.67 24.44 -8.02
C ILE A 471 -3.49 25.29 -9.00
N PRO A 472 -4.40 24.70 -9.78
CA PRO A 472 -5.25 25.43 -10.71
C PRO A 472 -6.00 26.58 -10.02
N LYS A 473 -5.97 27.78 -10.62
CA LYS A 473 -6.64 28.96 -10.03
C LYS A 473 -8.16 28.82 -9.95
N ALA A 474 -8.75 27.94 -10.77
CA ALA A 474 -10.17 27.66 -10.78
C ALA A 474 -10.62 26.85 -9.54
N GLU A 475 -9.70 26.24 -8.79
CA GLU A 475 -10.04 25.58 -7.54
C GLU A 475 -10.36 26.62 -6.46
N GLU A 476 -11.63 26.72 -6.08
CA GLU A 476 -12.08 27.60 -4.97
C GLU A 476 -11.39 27.24 -3.64
N LYS A 477 -10.95 25.98 -3.48
CA LYS A 477 -10.40 25.42 -2.25
C LYS A 477 -9.01 24.81 -2.45
N GLN A 478 -8.02 25.65 -2.75
CA GLN A 478 -6.61 25.25 -2.87
C GLN A 478 -6.07 24.46 -1.66
N GLU A 479 -6.62 24.69 -0.46
CA GLU A 479 -6.25 23.92 0.74
C GLU A 479 -6.57 22.42 0.65
N ARG A 480 -7.47 22.02 -0.26
CA ARG A 480 -7.83 20.61 -0.47
C ARG A 480 -6.85 19.89 -1.39
N HIS A 481 -6.05 20.64 -2.15
CA HIS A 481 -5.12 20.08 -3.11
C HIS A 481 -4.13 19.11 -2.41
N PRO A 482 -3.83 17.94 -2.99
CA PRO A 482 -3.00 16.92 -2.35
C PRO A 482 -1.64 17.43 -1.84
N ILE A 483 -0.90 18.20 -2.66
CA ILE A 483 0.40 18.76 -2.25
C ILE A 483 0.29 19.75 -1.08
N TRP A 484 -0.81 20.50 -0.99
CA TRP A 484 -1.06 21.42 0.12
C TRP A 484 -1.24 20.63 1.41
N ARG A 485 -2.12 19.62 1.38
CA ARG A 485 -2.37 18.74 2.53
C ARG A 485 -1.13 17.97 2.96
N LEU A 486 -0.32 17.51 2.00
CA LEU A 486 0.95 16.84 2.27
C LEU A 486 1.92 17.78 3.01
N ALA A 487 2.08 19.01 2.52
CA ALA A 487 2.96 19.98 3.16
C ALA A 487 2.54 20.29 4.61
N GLU A 488 1.24 20.48 4.86
CA GLU A 488 0.71 20.71 6.21
C GLU A 488 0.83 19.48 7.11
N GLU A 489 0.61 18.27 6.58
CA GLU A 489 0.82 17.00 7.30
C GLU A 489 2.27 16.88 7.81
N PHE A 490 3.23 17.35 7.01
CA PHE A 490 4.65 17.37 7.36
C PHE A 490 5.10 18.66 8.09
N GLY A 491 4.15 19.46 8.57
CA GLY A 491 4.39 20.54 9.54
C GLY A 491 4.66 21.92 8.96
N ALA A 492 4.55 22.09 7.63
CA ALA A 492 4.60 23.40 7.02
C ALA A 492 3.29 24.19 7.24
N VAL A 493 3.37 25.50 7.09
CA VAL A 493 2.21 26.40 7.05
C VAL A 493 2.00 26.86 5.62
N CYS A 494 0.86 26.55 5.01
CA CYS A 494 0.59 26.94 3.64
C CYS A 494 -0.23 28.25 3.59
N THR A 495 0.05 29.10 2.60
CA THR A 495 -0.65 30.37 2.35
C THR A 495 -0.92 30.57 0.87
N ARG A 496 -2.02 31.26 0.56
CA ARG A 496 -2.37 31.66 -0.82
C ARG A 496 -1.59 32.90 -1.26
N PHE A 497 -1.16 33.71 -0.31
CA PHE A 497 -0.54 35.02 -0.52
C PHE A 497 0.97 34.96 -0.31
N LEU A 498 1.69 35.57 -1.25
CA LEU A 498 3.12 35.78 -1.13
C LEU A 498 3.35 37.06 -0.31
N ASP A 499 3.98 36.92 0.85
CA ASP A 499 4.35 38.01 1.75
C ASP A 499 5.77 37.77 2.31
N GLY A 500 6.30 38.72 3.08
CA GLY A 500 7.66 38.63 3.64
C GLY A 500 7.87 37.55 4.71
N SER A 501 6.82 36.84 5.12
CA SER A 501 6.94 35.70 6.05
C SER A 501 6.98 34.34 5.35
N VAL A 502 6.73 34.30 4.03
CA VAL A 502 6.86 33.09 3.22
C VAL A 502 8.33 32.71 3.10
N THR A 503 8.67 31.46 3.41
CA THR A 503 10.05 30.96 3.30
C THR A 503 10.30 30.26 1.97
N HIS A 504 9.26 29.67 1.37
CA HIS A 504 9.35 28.93 0.12
C HIS A 504 8.21 29.24 -0.84
N LEU A 505 8.54 29.49 -2.09
CA LEU A 505 7.62 29.50 -3.21
C LEU A 505 7.76 28.18 -3.99
N VAL A 506 6.69 27.39 -4.00
CA VAL A 506 6.60 26.15 -4.78
C VAL A 506 5.98 26.47 -6.13
N THR A 507 6.73 26.26 -7.22
CA THR A 507 6.32 26.63 -8.57
C THR A 507 6.87 25.67 -9.63
N THR A 508 6.18 25.54 -10.75
CA THR A 508 6.67 24.85 -11.96
C THR A 508 7.31 25.81 -12.96
N SER A 509 7.26 27.12 -12.70
CA SER A 509 7.69 28.14 -13.66
C SER A 509 8.37 29.34 -13.01
N GLU A 510 9.48 29.76 -13.61
CA GLU A 510 10.30 30.92 -13.21
C GLU A 510 9.70 32.27 -13.61
N GLY A 511 8.83 32.30 -14.62
CA GLY A 511 8.35 33.55 -15.25
C GLY A 511 7.09 34.16 -14.62
N THR A 512 6.67 33.72 -13.45
CA THR A 512 5.51 34.31 -12.76
C THR A 512 5.90 35.56 -11.99
N GLU A 513 4.97 36.52 -11.85
CA GLU A 513 5.19 37.68 -10.97
C GLU A 513 5.58 37.24 -9.55
N LYS A 514 4.97 36.15 -9.05
CA LYS A 514 5.29 35.55 -7.76
C LYS A 514 6.73 35.05 -7.68
N SER A 515 7.25 34.37 -8.71
CA SER A 515 8.62 33.83 -8.71
C SER A 515 9.68 34.92 -8.82
N ILE A 516 9.44 35.94 -9.63
CA ILE A 516 10.34 37.11 -9.72
C ILE A 516 10.37 37.86 -8.39
N THR A 517 9.19 38.09 -7.79
CA THR A 517 9.06 38.76 -6.49
C THR A 517 9.73 37.94 -5.37
N ALA A 518 9.50 36.63 -5.33
CA ALA A 518 10.10 35.73 -4.35
C ALA A 518 11.62 35.74 -4.42
N ALA A 519 12.19 35.65 -5.63
CA ALA A 519 13.64 35.73 -5.83
C ALA A 519 14.22 37.08 -5.35
N GLY A 520 13.52 38.19 -5.61
CA GLY A 520 13.92 39.52 -5.13
C GLY A 520 13.85 39.69 -3.60
N MET A 521 13.05 38.86 -2.91
CA MET A 521 12.88 38.87 -1.45
C MET A 521 13.78 37.86 -0.73
N GLY A 522 14.59 37.07 -1.45
CA GLY A 522 15.42 36.01 -0.88
C GLY A 522 14.61 34.77 -0.42
N ILE A 523 13.41 34.57 -0.97
CA ILE A 523 12.56 33.40 -0.71
C ILE A 523 13.05 32.24 -1.58
N HIS A 524 13.12 31.03 -1.02
CA HIS A 524 13.52 29.84 -1.78
C HIS A 524 12.47 29.51 -2.85
N VAL A 525 12.86 29.50 -4.12
CA VAL A 525 11.98 29.12 -5.24
C VAL A 525 12.29 27.67 -5.63
N VAL A 526 11.36 26.76 -5.34
CA VAL A 526 11.57 25.32 -5.51
C VAL A 526 10.47 24.68 -6.36
N ARG A 527 10.83 23.58 -7.02
CA ARG A 527 9.89 22.67 -7.69
C ARG A 527 9.05 21.93 -6.63
N PRO A 528 7.81 21.58 -6.96
CA PRO A 528 6.95 20.72 -6.11
C PRO A 528 7.60 19.43 -5.61
N ASP A 529 8.53 18.87 -6.38
CA ASP A 529 9.30 17.67 -6.03
C ASP A 529 10.04 17.82 -4.69
N TRP A 530 10.40 19.05 -4.29
CA TRP A 530 10.99 19.33 -2.98
C TRP A 530 10.08 18.92 -1.81
N VAL A 531 8.76 19.15 -1.94
CA VAL A 531 7.78 18.77 -0.91
C VAL A 531 7.68 17.25 -0.83
N HIS A 532 7.59 16.58 -1.98
CA HIS A 532 7.48 15.13 -2.06
C HIS A 532 8.73 14.42 -1.56
N ALA A 533 9.91 14.86 -2.01
CA ALA A 533 11.18 14.34 -1.53
C ALA A 533 11.31 14.54 -0.01
N SER A 534 10.91 15.69 0.51
CA SER A 534 10.93 15.94 1.96
C SER A 534 10.03 14.97 2.72
N ALA A 535 8.83 14.72 2.19
CA ALA A 535 7.86 13.80 2.78
C ALA A 535 8.32 12.34 2.72
N TYR A 536 8.70 11.84 1.55
CA TYR A 536 9.11 10.43 1.35
C TYR A 536 10.41 10.06 2.06
N HIS A 537 11.35 11.00 2.18
CA HIS A 537 12.59 10.79 2.92
C HIS A 537 12.48 11.12 4.41
N PHE A 538 11.34 11.62 4.89
CA PHE A 538 11.14 12.06 6.27
C PHE A 538 12.24 13.03 6.74
N SER A 539 12.68 13.90 5.85
CA SER A 539 13.77 14.85 6.08
C SER A 539 13.64 15.99 5.10
N ARG A 540 13.74 17.25 5.57
CA ARG A 540 13.71 18.42 4.69
C ARG A 540 14.78 18.29 3.60
N ALA A 541 14.35 18.33 2.35
CA ALA A 541 15.25 18.24 1.21
C ALA A 541 16.05 19.55 1.06
N ALA A 542 17.28 19.44 0.56
CA ALA A 542 18.11 20.61 0.27
C ALA A 542 17.49 21.41 -0.89
N GLU A 543 17.16 22.68 -0.65
CA GLU A 543 16.43 23.54 -1.58
C GLU A 543 17.16 23.70 -2.92
N GLU A 544 18.49 23.70 -2.91
CA GLU A 544 19.33 23.89 -4.10
C GLU A 544 19.14 22.80 -5.15
N ARG A 545 18.81 21.57 -4.73
CA ARG A 545 18.57 20.44 -5.65
C ARG A 545 17.26 20.57 -6.42
N TYR A 546 16.34 21.36 -5.90
CA TYR A 546 14.99 21.50 -6.42
C TYR A 546 14.72 22.91 -6.94
N GLY A 547 15.75 23.72 -7.14
CA GLY A 547 15.61 25.00 -7.84
C GLY A 547 15.01 24.83 -9.23
N ILE A 548 14.33 25.86 -9.72
CA ILE A 548 13.91 25.93 -11.11
C ILE A 548 15.16 26.13 -11.98
N ARG A 549 15.26 25.39 -13.08
CA ARG A 549 16.35 25.56 -14.05
C ARG A 549 15.93 26.57 -15.10
N LYS A 550 16.83 27.47 -15.48
CA LYS A 550 16.64 28.31 -16.66
C LYS A 550 16.51 27.42 -17.89
N GLU A 551 15.39 27.48 -18.60
CA GLU A 551 15.32 26.93 -19.94
C GLU A 551 16.35 27.66 -20.81
N GLU A 552 17.45 26.98 -21.14
CA GLU A 552 18.29 27.41 -22.25
C GLU A 552 17.43 27.28 -23.51
N LYS A 553 17.06 28.42 -24.10
CA LYS A 553 16.39 28.46 -25.41
C LYS A 553 17.27 27.67 -26.38
N LYS A 554 16.86 26.45 -26.71
CA LYS A 554 17.45 25.67 -27.79
C LYS A 554 17.22 26.43 -29.08
N MET A 555 18.21 27.24 -29.45
CA MET A 555 18.25 27.94 -30.72
C MET A 555 18.24 26.85 -31.79
N ARG A 556 17.16 26.78 -32.57
CA ARG A 556 17.05 25.85 -33.70
C ARG A 556 18.10 26.24 -34.74
N THR A 557 19.29 25.69 -34.63
CA THR A 557 20.18 25.49 -35.76
C THR A 557 19.94 24.06 -36.24
N GLY A 558 19.33 23.95 -37.42
CA GLY A 558 19.16 22.67 -38.08
C GLY A 558 20.51 22.19 -38.57
N GLU A 559 21.01 21.14 -37.95
CA GLU A 559 21.99 20.24 -38.56
C GLU A 559 21.34 18.85 -38.57
N ALA A 560 21.28 18.27 -39.76
CA ALA A 560 20.80 16.91 -39.95
C ALA A 560 21.85 15.97 -39.34
N GLU A 561 21.49 15.26 -38.27
CA GLU A 561 22.30 14.15 -37.78
C GLU A 561 22.18 12.99 -38.76
N GLU A 562 23.32 12.62 -39.34
CA GLU A 562 23.51 11.38 -40.08
C GLU A 562 23.21 10.18 -39.17
N ALA A 563 22.45 9.23 -39.70
CA ALA A 563 22.20 7.96 -39.04
C ALA A 563 23.51 7.16 -38.98
N GLU A 564 24.08 6.99 -37.79
CA GLU A 564 25.09 5.97 -37.55
C GLU A 564 24.41 4.60 -37.57
N ASP A 565 24.95 3.71 -38.41
CA ASP A 565 24.56 2.31 -38.52
C ASP A 565 24.68 1.62 -37.15
N VAL A 566 23.55 1.13 -36.63
CA VAL A 566 23.53 0.22 -35.49
C VAL A 566 24.04 -1.13 -36.00
N GLU A 567 25.25 -1.52 -35.60
CA GLU A 567 25.71 -2.91 -35.74
C GLU A 567 24.67 -3.84 -35.08
N GLU A 568 24.19 -4.83 -35.83
CA GLU A 568 23.32 -5.89 -35.34
C GLU A 568 24.04 -6.68 -34.23
N GLY A 569 23.88 -6.23 -32.99
CA GLY A 569 24.26 -6.98 -31.79
C GLY A 569 23.47 -8.28 -31.71
N GLU A 570 24.16 -9.36 -31.34
CA GLU A 570 23.63 -10.71 -31.18
C GLU A 570 22.27 -10.71 -30.46
N ILE A 571 21.23 -11.31 -31.07
CA ILE A 571 19.89 -11.43 -30.49
C ILE A 571 19.99 -12.20 -29.17
N VAL A 572 20.00 -11.47 -28.05
CA VAL A 572 19.96 -12.06 -26.72
C VAL A 572 18.52 -12.49 -26.45
N SER A 573 18.25 -13.79 -26.62
CA SER A 573 16.91 -14.34 -26.38
C SER A 573 16.56 -14.25 -24.89
N VAL A 574 15.26 -14.14 -24.59
CA VAL A 574 14.72 -14.20 -23.21
C VAL A 574 15.28 -15.42 -22.47
N ASP A 575 15.40 -16.55 -23.17
CA ASP A 575 15.97 -17.79 -22.62
C ASP A 575 17.46 -17.67 -22.26
N LYS A 576 18.27 -16.90 -23.00
CA LYS A 576 19.67 -16.63 -22.66
C LYS A 576 19.78 -15.75 -21.41
N VAL A 577 18.99 -14.67 -21.33
CA VAL A 577 18.99 -13.78 -20.15
C VAL A 577 18.43 -14.50 -18.93
N ALA A 578 17.36 -15.28 -19.10
CA ALA A 578 16.75 -16.05 -18.03
C ALA A 578 17.64 -17.22 -17.58
N ALA A 579 18.38 -17.86 -18.49
CA ALA A 579 19.38 -18.87 -18.11
C ALA A 579 20.52 -18.26 -17.28
N ALA A 580 20.96 -17.04 -17.60
CA ALA A 580 21.94 -16.31 -16.80
C ALA A 580 21.36 -15.89 -15.44
N ALA A 581 20.11 -15.45 -15.39
CA ALA A 581 19.41 -15.09 -14.14
C ALA A 581 19.12 -16.31 -13.24
N LYS A 582 18.95 -17.50 -13.83
CA LYS A 582 18.69 -18.77 -13.12
C LYS A 582 19.98 -19.50 -12.68
N ALA A 583 21.12 -19.14 -13.25
CA ALA A 583 22.42 -19.69 -12.88
C ALA A 583 23.04 -19.02 -11.64
N ASN A 584 22.51 -17.84 -11.27
CA ASN A 584 22.72 -17.16 -9.99
C ASN A 584 21.62 -17.50 -8.99
#